data_AF-A0A9D9V4C0-F1
#
_entry.id   AF-A0A9D9V4C0-F1
#
_cell.length_a   1.000
_cell.length_b   1.000
_cell.length_c   1.000
_cell.angle_alpha   90.00
_cell.angle_beta   90.00
_cell.angle_gamma   90.00
#
_symmetry.space_group_name_H-M   'P 1'
#
loop_
_entity.id
_entity.type
_entity.pdbx_description
1 polymer ?
#
loop_
_entity_poly.entity_id
_entity_poly.type
_entity_poly.pdbx_seq_one_letter_code
_entity_poly.pdbx_strand_id
1 'polypeptide(L)'
;MLIHIFGNPDLPFDALPVVLLPRLQEACPQHTFLFTDPNELDLPEENENFIALDTVDGLKAVRDITLDEIEATAARATTHDFDLSSYLLLIKKLQPNIHIRIIGVPMGSDAKTVLPAIIALL
;
A
#
# COMPACT_ATOMS: atom_id res chain seq x y z
N MET A 1 -3.88 -5.94 13.80
CA MET A 1 -2.71 -5.44 13.03
C MET A 1 -3.16 -4.24 12.23
N LEU A 2 -2.33 -3.20 12.17
CA LEU A 2 -2.64 -1.93 11.51
C LEU A 2 -2.28 -2.04 10.02
N ILE A 3 -3.21 -1.66 9.15
CA ILE A 3 -3.03 -1.63 7.70
C ILE A 3 -3.26 -0.20 7.25
N HIS A 4 -2.23 0.39 6.66
CA HIS A 4 -2.27 1.74 6.12
C HIS A 4 -2.81 1.69 4.70
N ILE A 5 -3.84 2.48 4.43
CA ILE A 5 -4.45 2.61 3.12
C ILE A 5 -4.04 3.95 2.55
N PHE A 6 -3.39 3.88 1.39
CA PHE A 6 -3.02 4.99 0.56
C PHE A 6 -3.95 5.01 -0.67
N GLY A 7 -4.16 6.21 -1.19
CA GLY A 7 -4.92 6.44 -2.40
C GLY A 7 -5.55 7.82 -2.39
N ASN A 8 -5.67 8.43 -3.55
CA ASN A 8 -6.23 9.76 -3.68
C ASN A 8 -7.75 9.71 -3.87
N PRO A 9 -8.57 10.17 -2.89
CA PRO A 9 -10.03 10.18 -3.03
C PRO A 9 -10.53 11.13 -4.14
N ASP A 10 -9.74 12.12 -4.54
CA ASP A 10 -10.11 13.07 -5.60
C ASP A 10 -9.96 12.48 -7.01
N LEU A 11 -9.22 11.37 -7.14
CA LEU A 11 -9.00 10.67 -8.40
C LEU A 11 -9.81 9.37 -8.42
N PRO A 12 -10.86 9.24 -9.25
CA PRO A 12 -11.77 8.09 -9.20
C PRO A 12 -11.11 6.73 -9.48
N PHE A 13 -9.96 6.73 -10.14
CA PHE A 13 -9.14 5.53 -10.43
C PHE A 13 -8.17 5.15 -9.29
N ASP A 14 -7.95 6.06 -8.34
CA ASP A 14 -7.07 5.92 -7.16
C ASP A 14 -7.87 5.93 -5.84
N ALA A 15 -9.13 6.38 -5.88
CA ALA A 15 -10.05 6.37 -4.73
C ALA A 15 -10.51 4.95 -4.32
N LEU A 16 -10.19 3.93 -5.10
CA LEU A 16 -10.65 2.54 -4.91
C LEU A 16 -10.34 1.98 -3.51
N PRO A 17 -9.11 2.07 -2.97
CA PRO A 17 -8.79 1.60 -1.63
C PRO A 17 -9.57 2.34 -0.53
N VAL A 18 -9.73 3.65 -0.69
CA VAL A 18 -10.45 4.53 0.26
C VAL A 18 -11.94 4.19 0.28
N VAL A 19 -12.54 3.98 -0.89
CA VAL A 19 -13.96 3.58 -1.03
C VAL A 19 -14.20 2.16 -0.51
N LEU A 20 -13.21 1.27 -0.64
CA LEU A 20 -13.28 -0.10 -0.15
C LEU A 20 -13.04 -0.22 1.35
N LEU A 21 -12.49 0.80 2.00
CA LEU A 21 -12.16 0.84 3.42
C LEU A 21 -13.29 0.35 4.35
N PRO A 22 -14.54 0.87 4.27
CA PRO A 22 -15.65 0.38 5.10
C PRO A 22 -15.97 -1.09 4.85
N ARG A 23 -15.86 -1.57 3.60
CA ARG A 23 -16.10 -2.99 3.26
C ARG A 23 -14.99 -3.90 3.77
N LEU A 24 -13.75 -3.43 3.75
CA LEU A 24 -12.60 -4.13 4.30
C LEU A 24 -12.71 -4.24 5.82
N GLN A 25 -13.15 -3.17 6.50
CA GLN A 25 -13.42 -3.19 7.93
C GLN A 25 -14.53 -4.18 8.31
N GLU A 26 -15.62 -4.23 7.52
CA GLU A 26 -16.70 -5.21 7.72
C GLU A 26 -16.25 -6.65 7.47
N ALA A 27 -15.45 -6.88 6.42
CA ALA A 27 -14.98 -8.21 6.04
C ALA A 27 -13.83 -8.73 6.92
N CYS A 28 -13.02 -7.83 7.47
CA CYS A 28 -11.82 -8.14 8.27
C CYS A 28 -11.79 -7.34 9.58
N PRO A 29 -12.75 -7.55 10.50
CA PRO A 29 -12.81 -6.82 11.77
C PRO A 29 -11.62 -7.10 12.70
N GLN A 30 -10.85 -8.17 12.44
CA GLN A 30 -9.60 -8.47 13.14
C GLN A 30 -8.43 -7.51 12.77
N HIS A 31 -8.58 -6.74 11.69
CA HIS A 31 -7.59 -5.81 11.17
C HIS A 31 -8.06 -4.37 11.35
N THR A 32 -7.13 -3.47 11.69
CA THR A 32 -7.42 -2.04 11.79
C THR A 32 -6.96 -1.39 10.50
N PHE A 33 -7.90 -0.82 9.74
CA PHE A 33 -7.58 -0.08 8.52
C PHE A 33 -7.55 1.42 8.82
N LEU A 34 -6.44 2.07 8.51
CA LEU A 34 -6.24 3.50 8.67
C LEU A 34 -5.95 4.11 7.30
N PHE A 35 -6.76 5.08 6.89
CA PHE A 35 -6.38 5.92 5.75
C PHE A 35 -5.25 6.84 6.19
N THR A 36 -4.11 6.77 5.51
CA THR A 36 -2.91 7.54 5.87
C THR A 36 -2.38 8.24 4.63
N ASP A 37 -2.23 9.56 4.73
CA ASP A 37 -1.55 10.31 3.70
C ASP A 37 -0.04 9.99 3.71
N PRO A 38 0.63 9.92 2.55
CA PRO A 38 2.07 9.64 2.46
C PRO A 38 2.92 10.58 3.34
N ASN A 39 2.45 11.82 3.51
CA ASN A 39 3.11 12.86 4.30
C ASN A 39 2.90 12.72 5.82
N GLU A 40 1.88 11.99 6.26
CA GLU A 40 1.55 11.78 7.68
C GLU A 40 1.90 10.36 8.15
N LEU A 41 2.71 9.63 7.37
CA LEU A 41 3.03 8.25 7.67
C LEU A 41 3.92 8.13 8.92
N ASP A 42 3.34 7.67 10.02
CA ASP A 42 4.09 7.25 11.20
C ASP A 42 4.78 5.90 10.94
N LEU A 43 6.05 5.84 11.33
CA LEU A 43 6.89 4.67 11.09
C LEU A 43 6.67 3.57 12.12
N PRO A 44 6.61 2.31 11.67
CA PRO A 44 6.53 1.17 12.57
C PRO A 44 7.89 0.97 13.27
N GLU A 45 7.85 0.43 14.48
CA GLU A 45 9.07 0.08 15.20
C GLU A 45 9.81 -1.10 14.54
N GLU A 46 11.09 -1.29 14.89
CA GLU A 46 12.04 -2.20 14.23
C GLU A 46 11.67 -3.70 14.25
N ASN A 47 10.52 -4.07 14.82
CA ASN A 47 9.99 -5.44 14.88
C ASN A 47 8.50 -5.54 14.52
N GLU A 48 7.89 -4.45 14.05
CA GLU A 48 6.47 -4.43 13.71
C GLU A 48 6.27 -4.71 12.21
N ASN A 49 5.31 -5.57 11.89
CA ASN A 49 4.93 -5.84 10.51
C ASN A 49 4.07 -4.70 10.00
N PHE A 50 4.57 -4.00 9.00
CA PHE A 50 3.84 -2.91 8.38
C PHE A 50 3.21 -3.36 7.08
N ILE A 51 1.91 -3.13 6.95
CA ILE A 51 1.18 -3.42 5.73
C ILE A 51 0.62 -2.12 5.18
N ALA A 52 1.06 -1.77 3.98
CA ALA A 52 0.50 -0.68 3.19
C ALA A 52 -0.36 -1.25 2.07
N LEU A 53 -1.43 -0.56 1.72
CA LEU A 53 -2.29 -0.86 0.59
C LEU A 53 -2.37 0.40 -0.25
N ASP A 54 -1.87 0.34 -1.49
CA ASP A 54 -1.70 1.50 -2.34
C ASP A 54 -2.13 1.17 -3.77
N THR A 55 -2.61 2.15 -4.53
CA THR A 55 -2.85 1.91 -5.96
C THR A 55 -1.57 2.10 -6.76
N VAL A 56 -1.37 1.25 -7.76
CA VAL A 56 -0.16 1.25 -8.58
C VAL A 56 -0.54 1.20 -10.05
N ASP A 57 -0.01 2.15 -10.81
CA ASP A 57 -0.17 2.19 -12.26
C ASP A 57 0.63 1.07 -12.93
N GLY A 58 0.08 0.49 -13.99
CA GLY A 58 0.71 -0.61 -14.75
C GLY A 58 0.63 -1.99 -14.10
N LEU A 59 -0.01 -2.12 -12.93
CA LEU A 59 -0.32 -3.41 -12.32
C LEU A 59 -1.52 -4.08 -13.02
N LYS A 60 -1.49 -5.41 -13.17
CA LYS A 60 -2.59 -6.18 -13.83
C LYS A 60 -3.55 -6.85 -12.85
N ALA A 61 -3.07 -7.14 -11.64
CA ALA A 61 -3.82 -7.84 -10.60
C ALA A 61 -3.27 -7.44 -9.23
N VAL A 62 -4.09 -7.52 -8.18
CA VAL A 62 -3.63 -7.24 -6.81
C VAL A 62 -2.52 -8.22 -6.45
N ARG A 63 -1.39 -7.72 -5.95
CA ARG A 63 -0.28 -8.56 -5.48
C ARG A 63 0.48 -7.89 -4.35
N ASP A 64 1.22 -8.69 -3.59
CA ASP A 64 2.25 -8.17 -2.71
C ASP A 64 3.43 -7.64 -3.53
N ILE A 65 3.94 -6.50 -3.09
CA ILE A 65 5.14 -5.85 -3.58
C ILE A 65 6.08 -5.75 -2.39
N THR A 66 7.28 -6.27 -2.59
CA THR A 66 8.34 -6.20 -1.58
C THR A 66 9.20 -4.97 -1.76
N LEU A 67 9.85 -4.50 -0.69
CA LEU A 67 10.81 -3.39 -0.77
C LEU A 67 11.94 -3.65 -1.78
N ASP A 68 12.38 -4.90 -1.96
CA ASP A 68 13.40 -5.27 -2.94
C ASP A 68 12.92 -5.05 -4.39
N GLU A 69 11.65 -5.36 -4.68
CA GLU A 69 11.05 -5.06 -5.97
C GLU A 69 10.93 -3.55 -6.19
N ILE A 70 10.56 -2.79 -5.14
CA ILE A 70 10.50 -1.33 -5.21
C ILE A 70 11.89 -0.76 -5.46
N GLU A 71 12.92 -1.26 -4.80
CA GLU A 71 14.31 -0.83 -5.03
C GLU A 71 14.73 -1.08 -6.49
N ALA A 72 14.39 -2.25 -7.04
CA ALA A 72 14.67 -2.60 -8.42
C ALA A 72 13.88 -1.76 -9.45
N THR A 73 12.70 -1.29 -9.08
CA THR A 73 11.78 -0.54 -9.96
C THR A 73 11.97 0.97 -9.85
N ALA A 74 12.26 1.49 -8.65
CA ALA A 74 12.60 2.89 -8.37
C ALA A 74 13.87 3.32 -9.12
N ALA A 75 14.79 2.40 -9.37
CA ALA A 75 15.93 2.62 -10.28
C ALA A 75 15.50 2.96 -11.73
N ARG A 76 14.25 2.71 -12.11
CA ARG A 76 13.69 2.92 -13.46
C ARG A 76 12.55 3.95 -13.51
N ALA A 77 12.01 4.39 -12.36
CA ALA A 77 10.90 5.32 -12.29
C ALA A 77 11.38 6.78 -12.24
N THR A 78 10.69 7.66 -12.95
CA THR A 78 11.04 9.07 -13.10
C THR A 78 10.71 9.90 -11.86
N THR A 79 11.39 11.04 -11.72
CA THR A 79 11.41 12.02 -10.60
C THR A 79 10.06 12.58 -10.14
N HIS A 80 8.93 12.17 -10.72
CA HIS A 80 7.59 12.66 -10.41
C HIS A 80 6.79 11.75 -9.45
N ASP A 81 7.24 10.50 -9.21
CA ASP A 81 6.63 9.52 -8.28
C ASP A 81 7.30 9.52 -6.90
N PHE A 82 7.80 10.68 -6.48
CA PHE A 82 8.65 10.84 -5.30
C PHE A 82 7.83 11.04 -4.03
N ASP A 83 7.01 10.07 -3.63
CA ASP A 83 6.28 10.15 -2.36
C ASP A 83 6.55 8.93 -1.47
N LEU A 84 5.93 7.78 -1.71
CA LEU A 84 6.00 6.65 -0.77
C LEU A 84 7.24 5.76 -0.96
N SER A 85 7.59 5.43 -2.20
CA SER A 85 8.66 4.45 -2.51
C SER A 85 10.04 4.90 -2.01
N SER A 86 10.42 6.15 -2.27
CA SER A 86 11.67 6.75 -1.77
C SER A 86 11.74 6.79 -0.25
N TYR A 87 10.63 7.11 0.41
CA TYR A 87 10.52 7.14 1.87
C TYR A 87 10.74 5.74 2.46
N LEU A 88 10.06 4.73 1.92
CA LEU A 88 10.20 3.33 2.35
C LEU A 88 11.62 2.77 2.15
N LEU A 89 12.30 3.13 1.06
CA LEU A 89 13.69 2.76 0.83
C LEU A 89 14.65 3.44 1.82
N LEU A 90 14.38 4.69 2.20
CA LEU A 90 15.14 5.39 3.23
C LEU A 90 14.98 4.67 4.59
N ILE A 91 13.78 4.23 4.92
CA ILE A 91 13.49 3.54 6.18
C ILE A 91 14.16 2.18 6.22
N LYS A 92 14.11 1.41 5.13
CA LYS A 92 14.87 0.16 5.00
C LYS A 92 16.36 0.37 5.28
N LYS A 93 16.93 1.52 4.88
CA LYS A 93 18.33 1.86 5.18
C LYS A 93 18.57 2.27 6.64
N LEU A 94 17.61 2.94 7.27
CA LEU A 94 17.69 3.34 8.67
C LEU A 94 17.46 2.15 9.62
N GLN A 95 16.58 1.22 9.22
CA GLN A 95 16.14 0.05 9.98
C GLN A 95 16.20 -1.19 9.06
N PRO A 96 17.35 -1.86 8.96
CA PRO A 96 17.54 -2.98 8.03
C PRO A 96 16.68 -4.21 8.33
N ASN A 97 16.13 -4.31 9.54
CA ASN A 97 15.27 -5.43 9.96
C ASN A 97 13.76 -5.13 9.83
N ILE A 98 13.39 -3.98 9.26
CA ILE A 98 11.98 -3.60 9.14
C ILE A 98 11.27 -4.47 8.10
N HIS A 99 10.08 -4.97 8.45
CA HIS A 99 9.28 -5.81 7.58
C HIS A 99 8.09 -5.01 7.04
N ILE A 100 8.28 -4.46 5.84
CA ILE A 100 7.26 -3.67 5.14
C ILE A 100 6.73 -4.51 3.98
N ARG A 101 5.42 -4.76 4.00
CA ARG A 101 4.68 -5.39 2.91
C ARG A 101 3.75 -4.36 2.28
N ILE A 102 3.80 -4.22 0.96
CA ILE A 102 2.87 -3.36 0.24
C ILE A 102 1.94 -4.25 -0.58
N ILE A 103 0.64 -4.00 -0.54
CA ILE A 103 -0.35 -4.64 -1.37
C ILE A 103 -0.70 -3.64 -2.47
N GLY A 104 -0.19 -3.88 -3.67
CA GLY A 104 -0.43 -3.02 -4.82
C GLY A 104 -1.77 -3.35 -5.46
N VAL A 105 -2.64 -2.35 -5.55
CA VAL A 105 -3.95 -2.44 -6.21
C VAL A 105 -3.84 -1.82 -7.62
N PRO A 106 -4.15 -2.57 -8.68
CA PRO A 106 -4.10 -2.02 -10.04
C PRO A 106 -5.07 -0.85 -10.23
N MET A 107 -4.57 0.28 -10.75
CA MET A 107 -5.40 1.46 -11.05
C MET A 107 -6.54 1.14 -12.03
N GLY A 108 -7.72 1.73 -11.79
CA GLY A 108 -8.89 1.53 -12.65
C GLY A 108 -9.52 0.13 -12.59
N SER A 109 -9.19 -0.66 -11.57
CA SER A 109 -9.74 -2.01 -11.39
C SER A 109 -11.10 -2.02 -10.71
N ASP A 110 -11.88 -3.07 -10.96
CA ASP A 110 -13.22 -3.16 -10.42
C ASP A 110 -13.19 -3.56 -8.93
N ALA A 111 -13.90 -2.79 -8.09
CA ALA A 111 -13.99 -2.98 -6.65
C ALA A 111 -14.42 -4.41 -6.27
N LYS A 112 -15.25 -5.04 -7.09
CA LYS A 112 -15.74 -6.41 -6.87
C LYS A 112 -14.66 -7.47 -7.00
N THR A 113 -13.65 -7.22 -7.82
CA THR A 113 -12.56 -8.15 -8.09
C THR A 113 -11.38 -7.89 -7.15
N VAL A 114 -11.15 -6.61 -6.81
CA VAL A 114 -10.09 -6.17 -5.92
C VAL A 114 -10.37 -6.59 -4.47
N LEU A 115 -11.60 -6.40 -3.97
CA LEU A 115 -11.96 -6.71 -2.58
C LEU A 115 -11.61 -8.14 -2.14
N PRO A 116 -12.05 -9.22 -2.85
CA PRO A 116 -11.70 -10.58 -2.46
C PRO A 116 -10.20 -10.88 -2.60
N ALA A 117 -9.51 -10.24 -3.54
CA ALA A 117 -8.06 -10.41 -3.72
C ALA A 117 -7.27 -9.79 -2.57
N ILE A 118 -7.67 -8.61 -2.08
CA ILE A 118 -7.09 -7.99 -0.88
C ILE A 118 -7.33 -8.91 0.32
N ILE A 119 -8.57 -9.36 0.54
CA ILE A 119 -8.93 -10.23 1.67
C ILE A 119 -8.11 -11.52 1.66
N ALA A 120 -7.78 -12.08 0.49
CA ALA A 120 -6.95 -13.28 0.41
C ALA A 120 -5.47 -13.06 0.77
N LEU A 121 -5.00 -11.81 0.74
CA LEU A 121 -3.61 -11.42 1.05
C LEU A 121 -3.42 -10.88 2.47
N LEU A 122 -4.52 -10.58 3.16
CA LEU A 122 -4.59 -10.14 4.56
C LEU A 122 -4.74 -11.33 5.52
#